data_AF-A0A3D1CGK3-F1
#
_entry.id   AF-A0A3D1CGK3-F1
#
_cell.length_a   1.000
_cell.length_b   1.000
_cell.length_c   1.000
_cell.angle_alpha   90.00
_cell.angle_beta   90.00
_cell.angle_gamma   90.00
#
_symmetry.space_group_name_H-M   'P 1'
#
loop_
_entity.id
_entity.type
_entity.pdbx_description
1 polymer ?
#
loop_
_entity_poly.entity_id
_entity_poly.type
_entity_poly.pdbx_seq_one_letter_code
_entity_poly.pdbx_strand_id
1 'polypeptide(L)'
;MIEILFAVALSQQQIQDQCIYQAGVARIVQEARHDGDDWETFKTKTQKIYKDDEGYHNLLGIAYLVYHEASIEFSPDQVFDLMFDACKAGHKKTPTAKQEFNL
;
A
#
# COMPACT_ATOMS: atom_id res chain seq x y z
N MET A 1 31.80 -6.69 -9.21
CA MET A 1 31.22 -6.23 -7.92
C MET A 1 30.42 -4.93 -8.04
N ILE A 2 30.70 -4.05 -8.99
CA ILE A 2 29.95 -2.78 -9.17
C ILE A 2 28.50 -3.01 -9.68
N GLU A 3 28.27 -3.96 -10.58
CA GLU A 3 26.93 -4.21 -11.16
C GLU A 3 25.88 -4.67 -10.14
N ILE A 4 26.29 -5.43 -9.12
CA ILE A 4 25.41 -5.90 -8.05
C ILE A 4 24.91 -4.73 -7.19
N LEU A 5 25.78 -3.74 -6.93
CA LEU A 5 25.42 -2.56 -6.15
C LEU A 5 24.36 -1.69 -6.85
N PHE A 6 24.46 -1.54 -8.18
CA PHE A 6 23.46 -0.81 -8.95
C PHE A 6 22.10 -1.52 -8.97
N ALA A 7 22.08 -2.84 -9.12
CA ALA A 7 20.84 -3.62 -9.09
C ALA A 7 20.15 -3.56 -7.71
N VAL A 8 20.92 -3.59 -6.62
CA VAL A 8 20.39 -3.45 -5.24
C VAL A 8 19.83 -2.05 -4.99
N ALA A 9 20.48 -1.00 -5.49
CA ALA A 9 19.97 0.37 -5.34
C ALA A 9 18.67 0.59 -6.13
N LEU A 10 18.58 0.07 -7.36
CA LEU A 10 17.37 0.16 -8.19
C LEU A 10 16.18 -0.55 -7.54
N SER A 11 16.39 -1.74 -6.97
CA SER A 11 15.31 -2.48 -6.30
C SER A 11 14.83 -1.80 -5.01
N GLN A 12 15.74 -1.20 -4.23
CA GLN A 12 15.36 -0.41 -3.06
C GLN A 12 14.55 0.83 -3.44
N GLN A 13 14.92 1.52 -4.52
CA GLN A 13 14.16 2.67 -5.00
C GLN A 13 12.74 2.27 -5.44
N GLN A 14 12.61 1.16 -6.17
CA GLN A 14 11.29 0.65 -6.59
C GLN A 14 10.39 0.29 -5.40
N ILE A 15 10.95 -0.34 -4.36
CA ILE A 15 10.23 -0.63 -3.12
C ILE A 15 9.79 0.65 -2.43
N GLN A 16 10.68 1.65 -2.36
CA GLN A 16 10.38 2.94 -1.75
C GLN A 16 9.22 3.63 -2.47
N ASP A 17 9.28 3.71 -3.80
CA ASP A 17 8.25 4.36 -4.63
C ASP A 17 6.91 3.62 -4.50
N GLN A 18 6.91 2.28 -4.46
CA GLN A 18 5.72 1.47 -4.25
C GLN A 18 5.09 1.73 -2.88
N CYS A 19 5.90 1.77 -1.80
CA CYS A 19 5.38 2.02 -0.46
C CYS A 19 4.86 3.45 -0.29
N ILE A 20 5.52 4.44 -0.91
CA ILE A 20 5.03 5.83 -0.93
C ILE A 20 3.67 5.90 -1.64
N TYR A 21 3.53 5.21 -2.78
CA TYR A 21 2.27 5.15 -3.51
C TYR A 21 1.14 4.56 -2.65
N GLN A 22 1.37 3.40 -2.02
CA GLN A 22 0.37 2.75 -1.18
C GLN A 22 -0.06 3.64 0.00
N ALA A 23 0.92 4.24 0.68
CA ALA A 23 0.67 5.15 1.80
C ALA A 23 -0.07 6.42 1.37
N GLY A 24 0.29 6.99 0.21
CA GLY A 24 -0.37 8.16 -0.36
C GLY A 24 -1.84 7.90 -0.70
N VAL A 25 -2.15 6.74 -1.29
CA VAL A 25 -3.54 6.33 -1.53
C VAL A 25 -4.28 6.17 -0.20
N ALA A 26 -3.67 5.50 0.79
CA ALA A 26 -4.30 5.27 2.09
C ALA A 26 -4.64 6.58 2.82
N ARG A 27 -3.76 7.58 2.75
CA ARG A 27 -4.00 8.94 3.26
C ARG A 27 -5.26 9.56 2.64
N ILE A 28 -5.34 9.59 1.31
CA ILE A 28 -6.46 10.20 0.59
C ILE A 28 -7.78 9.46 0.90
N VAL A 29 -7.73 8.15 1.05
CA VAL A 29 -8.90 7.37 1.46
C VAL A 29 -9.36 7.75 2.87
N GLN A 30 -8.42 7.94 3.81
CA GLN A 30 -8.76 8.37 5.16
C GLN A 30 -9.35 9.79 5.17
N GLU A 31 -8.85 10.70 4.33
CA GLU A 31 -9.46 12.03 4.13
C GLU A 31 -10.93 11.90 3.68
N ALA A 32 -11.20 11.08 2.65
CA ALA A 32 -12.57 10.84 2.19
C ALA A 32 -13.47 10.20 3.26
N ARG A 33 -12.91 9.31 4.08
CA ARG A 33 -13.62 8.66 5.20
C ARG A 33 -13.95 9.66 6.31
N HIS A 34 -13.07 10.61 6.61
CA HIS A 34 -13.32 11.72 7.55
C HIS A 34 -14.39 12.68 7.05
N ASP A 35 -14.49 12.86 5.73
CA ASP A 35 -15.56 13.65 5.09
C ASP A 35 -16.94 12.94 5.16
N GLY A 36 -16.98 11.72 5.68
CA GLY A 36 -18.22 10.99 5.97
C GLY A 36 -18.61 9.96 4.90
N ASP A 37 -17.75 9.68 3.94
CA ASP A 37 -17.98 8.56 3.03
C ASP A 37 -17.85 7.24 3.80
N ASP A 38 -18.87 6.39 3.70
CA ASP A 38 -18.75 4.98 4.06
C ASP A 38 -18.15 4.17 2.90
N TRP A 39 -17.84 2.90 3.17
CA TRP A 39 -17.20 2.02 2.19
C TRP A 39 -17.97 1.90 0.87
N GLU A 40 -19.30 1.73 0.94
CA GLU A 40 -20.13 1.55 -0.26
C GLU A 40 -20.25 2.85 -1.07
N THR A 41 -20.33 4.00 -0.38
CA THR A 41 -20.32 5.32 -1.00
C THR A 41 -19.00 5.58 -1.71
N PHE A 42 -17.88 5.34 -1.03
CA PHE A 42 -16.54 5.49 -1.61
C PHE A 42 -16.36 4.61 -2.84
N LYS A 43 -16.67 3.32 -2.72
CA LYS A 43 -16.57 2.36 -3.83
C LYS A 43 -17.40 2.78 -5.04
N THR A 44 -18.64 3.20 -4.81
CA THR A 44 -19.55 3.65 -5.87
C THR A 44 -19.05 4.92 -6.55
N LYS A 45 -18.50 5.88 -5.80
CA LYS A 45 -17.91 7.11 -6.36
C LYS A 45 -16.66 6.78 -7.19
N THR A 46 -15.76 5.97 -6.67
CA THR A 46 -14.53 5.55 -7.36
C THR A 46 -14.84 4.82 -8.66
N GLN A 47 -15.82 3.90 -8.67
CA GLN A 47 -16.23 3.18 -9.89
C GLN A 47 -16.74 4.08 -11.02
N LYS A 48 -17.27 5.27 -10.69
CA LYS A 48 -17.74 6.24 -11.71
C LYS A 48 -16.59 7.03 -12.34
N ILE A 49 -15.45 7.12 -11.66
CA ILE A 49 -14.31 7.96 -12.05
C ILE A 49 -13.28 7.14 -12.82
N TYR A 50 -12.99 5.92 -12.35
CA TYR A 50 -11.91 5.09 -12.86
C TYR A 50 -12.44 4.02 -13.81
N LYS A 51 -11.60 3.66 -14.79
CA LYS A 51 -11.83 2.47 -15.61
C LYS A 51 -11.63 1.22 -14.76
N ASP A 52 -12.34 0.15 -15.10
CA ASP A 52 -12.17 -1.14 -14.44
C ASP A 52 -10.87 -1.80 -14.93
N ASP A 53 -9.76 -1.46 -14.28
CA ASP A 53 -8.42 -1.92 -14.58
C ASP A 53 -7.61 -2.25 -13.30
N GLU A 54 -6.37 -2.71 -13.49
CA GLU A 54 -5.48 -3.08 -12.38
C GLU A 54 -5.24 -1.90 -11.41
N GLY A 55 -5.15 -0.67 -11.92
CA GLY A 55 -4.97 0.52 -11.10
C GLY A 55 -6.17 0.77 -10.19
N TYR A 56 -7.38 0.63 -10.73
CA TYR A 56 -8.62 0.71 -9.96
C TYR A 56 -8.70 -0.39 -8.89
N HIS A 57 -8.39 -1.65 -9.23
CA HIS A 57 -8.42 -2.73 -8.27
C HIS A 57 -7.36 -2.57 -7.16
N ASN A 58 -6.17 -2.08 -7.49
CA ASN A 58 -5.13 -1.77 -6.51
C ASN A 58 -5.57 -0.65 -5.55
N LEU A 59 -6.19 0.41 -6.06
CA LEU A 59 -6.78 1.48 -5.25
C LEU A 59 -7.84 0.91 -4.30
N LEU A 60 -8.78 0.10 -4.80
CA LEU A 60 -9.82 -0.50 -3.97
C LEU A 60 -9.27 -1.43 -2.90
N GLY A 61 -8.20 -2.19 -3.20
CA GLY A 61 -7.53 -3.04 -2.22
C GLY A 61 -6.96 -2.23 -1.05
N ILE A 62 -6.26 -1.13 -1.35
CA ILE A 62 -5.72 -0.23 -0.32
C ILE A 62 -6.86 0.43 0.46
N ALA A 63 -7.88 0.92 -0.24
CA ALA A 63 -9.02 1.58 0.40
C ALA A 63 -9.76 0.63 1.35
N TYR A 64 -9.97 -0.63 0.94
CA TYR A 64 -10.61 -1.64 1.77
C TYR A 64 -9.87 -1.80 3.10
N LEU A 65 -8.53 -1.88 3.07
CA LEU A 65 -7.72 -1.96 4.29
C LEU A 65 -7.92 -0.73 5.19
N VAL A 66 -7.97 0.48 4.63
CA VAL A 66 -8.21 1.70 5.43
C VAL A 66 -9.58 1.66 6.10
N TYR A 67 -10.64 1.30 5.37
CA TYR A 67 -12.00 1.27 5.92
C TYR A 67 -12.21 0.21 7.01
N HIS A 68 -11.52 -0.93 6.93
CA HIS A 68 -11.77 -2.09 7.79
C HIS A 68 -10.73 -2.25 8.91
N GLU A 69 -9.48 -1.87 8.67
CA GLU A 69 -8.37 -2.13 9.60
C GLU A 69 -7.86 -0.85 10.30
N ALA A 70 -7.99 0.32 9.67
CA ALA A 70 -7.58 1.57 10.30
C ALA A 70 -8.68 2.16 11.18
N SER A 71 -8.29 2.76 12.30
CA SER A 71 -9.21 3.52 13.15
C SER A 71 -9.72 4.76 12.43
N ILE A 72 -11.01 5.07 12.57
CA ILE A 72 -11.59 6.33 12.09
C ILE A 72 -10.95 7.54 12.77
N GLU A 73 -10.47 7.40 14.01
CA GLU A 73 -9.85 8.50 14.76
C GLU A 73 -8.42 8.83 14.29
N PHE A 74 -7.80 8.00 13.46
CA PHE A 74 -6.46 8.26 12.94
C PHE A 74 -6.49 9.41 11.93
N SER A 75 -5.54 10.32 12.04
CA SER A 75 -5.34 11.35 11.02
C SER A 75 -4.86 10.71 9.70
N PRO A 76 -5.09 11.38 8.56
CA PRO A 76 -4.56 10.93 7.27
C PRO A 76 -3.04 10.70 7.28
N ASP A 77 -2.28 11.54 7.99
CA ASP A 77 -0.82 11.39 8.13
C ASP A 77 -0.46 10.15 8.96
N GLN A 78 -1.21 9.82 10.01
CA GLN A 78 -0.99 8.60 10.78
C GLN A 78 -1.27 7.34 9.95
N VAL A 79 -2.31 7.37 9.11
CA VAL A 79 -2.62 6.27 8.18
C VAL A 79 -1.54 6.13 7.11
N PHE A 80 -1.00 7.26 6.62
CA PHE A 80 0.16 7.25 5.72
C PHE A 80 1.35 6.51 6.35
N ASP A 81 1.78 6.93 7.55
CA ASP A 81 2.95 6.36 8.23
C ASP A 81 2.76 4.87 8.50
N LEU A 82 1.56 4.48 8.97
CA LEU A 82 1.23 3.07 9.25
C LEU A 82 1.29 2.21 7.99
N MET A 83 0.71 2.67 6.88
CA MET A 83 0.73 1.93 5.62
C MET A 83 2.15 1.87 5.02
N PHE A 84 2.90 2.97 5.11
CA PHE A 84 4.27 3.04 4.64
C PHE A 84 5.19 2.07 5.39
N ASP A 85 5.09 2.04 6.72
CA ASP A 85 5.87 1.14 7.57
C ASP A 85 5.48 -0.32 7.38
N ALA A 86 4.18 -0.62 7.24
CA ALA A 86 3.68 -1.96 6.94
C ALA A 86 4.21 -2.48 5.60
N CYS A 87 4.17 -1.65 4.54
CA CYS A 87 4.70 -2.01 3.23
C CYS A 87 6.21 -2.31 3.29
N LYS A 88 7.02 -1.41 3.88
CA LYS A 88 8.46 -1.62 4.05
C LYS A 88 8.76 -2.89 4.85
N ALA A 89 8.01 -3.15 5.92
CA ALA A 89 8.18 -4.36 6.72
C ALA A 89 7.88 -5.64 5.91
N GLY A 90 6.90 -5.58 5.00
CA GLY A 90 6.61 -6.65 4.05
C GLY A 90 7.79 -6.95 3.12
N HIS A 91 8.45 -5.92 2.58
CA HIS A 91 9.62 -6.09 1.71
C HIS A 91 10.92 -6.47 2.45
N LYS A 92 11.02 -6.16 3.76
CA LYS A 92 12.12 -6.63 4.62
C LYS A 92 12.06 -8.13 4.90
N LYS A 93 10.89 -8.77 4.75
CA LYS A 93 10.78 -10.24 4.78
C LYS A 93 11.31 -10.82 3.46
N THR A 94 12.63 -10.94 3.35
CA THR A 94 13.26 -11.70 2.27
C THR A 94 12.79 -13.17 2.34
N PRO A 95 12.60 -13.87 1.20
CA PRO A 95 12.31 -15.29 1.17
C PRO A 95 13.33 -16.04 2.02
N THR A 96 12.86 -16.94 2.88
CA THR A 96 13.70 -17.89 3.61
C THR A 96 14.59 -18.65 2.63
N ALA A 97 15.82 -18.17 2.44
CA ALA A 97 16.93 -18.98 1.99
C ALA A 97 17.26 -19.96 3.13
N LYS A 98 16.54 -21.09 3.13
CA LYS A 98 16.88 -22.44 3.63
C LYS A 98 15.60 -23.19 4.01
N GLN A 99 15.10 -23.98 3.06
CA GLN A 99 14.85 -25.37 3.39
C GLN A 99 15.78 -26.20 2.50
N GLU A 100 16.99 -26.42 3.02
CA GLU A 100 17.75 -27.63 2.70
C GLU A 100 16.86 -28.79 3.16
N PHE A 101 15.98 -29.28 2.29
CA PHE A 101 15.51 -30.65 2.41
C PHE A 101 16.60 -31.53 1.84
N ASN A 102 17.45 -32.01 2.74
CA ASN A 102 18.10 -33.29 2.53
C ASN A 102 16.99 -34.34 2.37
N LEU A 103 16.91 -34.92 1.18
CA LEU A 103 16.31 -36.21 0.91
C LEU A 103 17.17 -36.94 -0.11
#